data_AF-A0A9E4SVM6-F1
#
_entry.id   AF-A0A9E4SVM6-F1
#
_cell.length_a   1.000
_cell.length_b   1.000
_cell.length_c   1.000
_cell.angle_alpha   90.00
_cell.angle_beta   90.00
_cell.angle_gamma   90.00
#
_symmetry.space_group_name_H-M   'P 1'
#
loop_
_entity.id
_entity.type
_entity.pdbx_description
1 polymer ?
#
loop_
_entity_poly.entity_id
_entity_poly.type
_entity_poly.pdbx_seq_one_letter_code
_entity_poly.pdbx_strand_id
1 'polypeptide(L)'
;LKAAVNALESATPLTTRTRTDRIEHCSECPDALLPRIARLGVTVVTNPGFLYLSGDRYLAETKKDRVPWLYRMRSLIEAGIPVAAGSDAPVTDPNPMTGIYSAVTRRSQGGNEVNTEERLGLEQALTMHSRPVDGKGRENLRARQVDDKFIPADLVLMDRPLNENEPEEILKTKVAMTIRGGEVVYEA
;
A
#
# COMPACT_ATOMS: atom_id res chain seq x y z
N LEU A 1 -10.60 -5.40 -12.18
CA LEU A 1 -10.60 -3.92 -12.09
C LEU A 1 -11.72 -3.23 -12.88
N LYS A 2 -11.80 -3.33 -14.23
CA LYS A 2 -12.82 -2.61 -15.04
C LYS A 2 -14.26 -2.78 -14.54
N ALA A 3 -14.66 -4.00 -14.18
CA ALA A 3 -15.99 -4.28 -13.63
C ALA A 3 -16.25 -3.53 -12.31
N ALA A 4 -15.28 -3.48 -11.41
CA ALA A 4 -15.40 -2.74 -10.15
C ALA A 4 -15.52 -1.23 -10.39
N VAL A 5 -14.73 -0.67 -11.33
CA VAL A 5 -14.84 0.74 -11.73
C VAL A 5 -16.22 1.03 -12.31
N ASN A 6 -16.72 0.19 -13.22
CA ASN A 6 -18.07 0.35 -13.79
C ASN A 6 -19.15 0.29 -12.70
N ALA A 7 -19.04 -0.63 -11.75
CA ALA A 7 -19.99 -0.75 -10.64
C ALA A 7 -20.02 0.52 -9.79
N LEU A 8 -18.86 1.05 -9.38
CA LEU A 8 -18.74 2.27 -8.58
C LEU A 8 -19.19 3.53 -9.32
N GLU A 9 -19.01 3.59 -10.64
CA GLU A 9 -19.53 4.68 -11.48
C GLU A 9 -21.06 4.64 -11.60
N SER A 10 -21.64 3.44 -11.67
CA SER A 10 -23.10 3.24 -11.76
C SER A 10 -23.82 3.33 -10.41
N ALA A 11 -23.08 3.17 -9.30
CA ALA A 11 -23.64 3.18 -7.96
C ALA A 11 -24.13 4.59 -7.61
N THR A 12 -25.44 4.71 -7.34
CA THR A 12 -25.98 5.94 -6.72
C THR A 12 -25.33 6.07 -5.35
N PRO A 13 -24.67 7.21 -5.03
CA PRO A 13 -24.15 7.43 -3.68
C PRO A 13 -25.30 7.25 -2.70
N LEU A 14 -25.19 6.29 -1.77
CA LEU A 14 -26.16 6.16 -0.69
C LEU A 14 -26.16 7.51 0.03
N THR A 15 -27.26 8.25 -0.12
CA THR A 15 -27.36 9.71 0.08
C THR A 15 -27.15 10.18 1.53
N THR A 16 -26.65 9.31 2.41
CA THR A 16 -26.48 9.54 3.85
C THR A 16 -25.16 9.01 4.44
N ARG A 17 -24.25 8.40 3.66
CA ARG A 17 -22.90 8.02 4.14
C ARG A 17 -21.81 8.64 3.26
N THR A 18 -20.79 9.21 3.90
CA THR A 18 -19.47 9.39 3.27
C THR A 18 -19.11 8.10 2.53
N ARG A 19 -18.84 8.14 1.22
CA ARG A 19 -18.47 6.95 0.42
C ARG A 19 -17.33 6.21 1.12
N THR A 20 -17.63 5.04 1.69
CA THR A 20 -16.65 4.12 2.31
C THR A 20 -16.17 3.05 1.35
N ASP A 21 -16.62 3.11 0.10
CA ASP A 21 -16.21 2.15 -0.94
C ASP A 21 -14.73 2.32 -1.26
N ARG A 22 -14.10 1.19 -1.59
CA ARG A 22 -12.69 1.12 -1.96
C ARG A 22 -12.48 0.04 -3.01
N ILE A 23 -11.38 0.13 -3.73
CA ILE A 23 -10.95 -0.87 -4.71
C ILE A 23 -9.84 -1.70 -4.07
N GLU A 24 -10.07 -3.00 -3.96
CA GLU A 24 -9.08 -3.96 -3.44
C GLU A 24 -8.12 -4.43 -4.54
N HIS A 25 -6.89 -4.73 -4.13
CA HIS A 25 -5.73 -5.15 -4.92
C HIS A 25 -5.27 -4.13 -5.96
N CYS A 26 -6.12 -3.84 -6.95
CA CYS A 26 -5.77 -3.08 -8.16
C CYS A 26 -4.49 -3.62 -8.84
N SER A 27 -4.36 -4.96 -8.91
CA SER A 27 -3.14 -5.65 -9.35
C SER A 27 -2.72 -5.27 -10.76
N GLU A 28 -3.65 -5.15 -11.70
CA GLU A 28 -3.40 -4.64 -13.05
C GLU A 28 -4.27 -3.40 -13.30
N CYS A 29 -3.63 -2.23 -13.41
CA CYS A 29 -4.28 -0.96 -13.71
C CYS A 29 -3.84 -0.37 -15.07
N PRO A 30 -4.61 -0.63 -16.15
CA PRO A 30 -4.41 0.02 -17.43
C PRO A 30 -4.58 1.54 -17.36
N ASP A 31 -3.88 2.28 -18.23
CA ASP A 31 -3.91 3.75 -18.27
C ASP A 31 -5.33 4.32 -18.37
N ALA A 32 -6.20 3.68 -19.16
CA ALA A 32 -7.58 4.11 -19.35
C ALA A 32 -8.44 4.05 -18.08
N LEU A 33 -8.04 3.26 -17.07
CA LEU A 33 -8.78 3.15 -15.81
C LEU A 33 -8.27 4.13 -14.74
N LEU A 34 -7.02 4.58 -14.82
CA LEU A 34 -6.43 5.50 -13.84
C LEU A 34 -7.25 6.80 -13.63
N PRO A 35 -7.59 7.58 -14.68
CA PRO A 35 -8.37 8.81 -14.50
C PRO A 35 -9.82 8.53 -14.08
N ARG A 36 -10.35 7.33 -14.35
CA ARG A 36 -11.68 6.93 -13.90
C ARG A 36 -11.69 6.66 -12.41
N ILE A 37 -10.68 5.96 -11.90
CA ILE A 37 -10.50 5.70 -10.46
C ILE A 37 -10.31 7.02 -9.70
N ALA A 38 -9.50 7.94 -10.23
CA ALA A 38 -9.31 9.26 -9.62
C ALA A 38 -10.64 10.03 -9.45
N ARG A 39 -11.51 10.01 -10.47
CA ARG A 39 -12.83 10.67 -10.39
C ARG A 39 -13.79 10.04 -9.38
N LEU A 40 -13.63 8.76 -9.06
CA LEU A 40 -14.48 8.09 -8.08
C LEU A 40 -14.24 8.57 -6.65
N GLY A 41 -13.05 9.12 -6.37
CA GLY A 41 -12.66 9.58 -5.04
C GLY A 41 -12.57 8.47 -3.99
N VAL A 42 -12.43 7.21 -4.43
CA VAL A 42 -12.31 6.03 -3.57
C VAL A 42 -10.85 5.72 -3.27
N THR A 43 -10.59 5.09 -2.13
CA THR A 43 -9.26 4.57 -1.79
C THR A 43 -8.98 3.30 -2.61
N VAL A 44 -7.74 3.14 -3.07
CA VAL A 44 -7.21 1.86 -3.54
C VAL A 44 -6.42 1.21 -2.41
N VAL A 45 -6.83 0.01 -2.00
CA VAL A 45 -6.06 -0.83 -1.09
C VAL A 45 -5.33 -1.85 -1.94
N THR A 46 -4.00 -1.80 -1.95
CA THR A 46 -3.16 -2.70 -2.76
C THR A 46 -2.26 -3.56 -1.90
N ASN A 47 -1.59 -4.53 -2.51
CA ASN A 47 -0.81 -5.55 -1.79
C ASN A 47 0.61 -5.64 -2.37
N PRO A 48 1.53 -4.72 -1.99
CA PRO A 48 2.86 -4.66 -2.59
C PRO A 48 3.65 -5.96 -2.42
N GLY A 49 3.43 -6.69 -1.31
CA GLY A 49 4.12 -7.95 -1.02
C GLY A 49 3.94 -9.04 -2.08
N PHE A 50 2.89 -8.96 -2.90
CA PHE A 50 2.73 -9.88 -4.04
C PHE A 50 3.82 -9.71 -5.11
N LEU A 51 4.45 -8.54 -5.21
CA LEU A 51 5.58 -8.34 -6.13
C LEU A 51 6.81 -9.12 -5.67
N TYR A 52 7.08 -9.15 -4.36
CA TYR A 52 8.15 -10.00 -3.83
C TYR A 52 7.80 -11.48 -4.01
N LEU A 53 6.63 -11.91 -3.53
CA LEU A 53 6.27 -13.32 -3.46
C LEU A 53 5.89 -13.96 -4.81
N SER A 54 5.34 -13.17 -5.74
CA SER A 54 4.85 -13.65 -7.04
C SER A 54 5.45 -12.90 -8.23
N GLY A 55 6.40 -11.99 -8.03
CA GLY A 55 6.99 -11.19 -9.11
C GLY A 55 7.61 -12.02 -10.22
N ASP A 56 8.34 -13.08 -9.88
CA ASP A 56 8.96 -13.98 -10.87
C ASP A 56 7.88 -14.65 -11.74
N ARG A 57 6.81 -15.12 -11.10
CA ARG A 57 5.65 -15.70 -11.78
C ARG A 57 4.95 -14.65 -12.65
N TYR A 58 4.76 -13.43 -12.16
CA TYR A 58 4.16 -12.36 -12.95
C TYR A 58 4.99 -12.02 -14.17
N LEU A 59 6.32 -11.96 -14.06
CA LEU A 59 7.21 -11.72 -15.20
C LEU A 59 7.15 -12.85 -16.23
N ALA A 60 6.92 -14.10 -15.80
CA ALA A 60 6.80 -15.25 -16.68
C ALA A 60 5.42 -15.37 -17.36
N GLU A 61 4.33 -15.12 -16.61
CA GLU A 61 2.95 -15.43 -17.04
C GLU A 61 2.17 -14.20 -17.53
N THR A 62 2.51 -13.00 -17.08
CA THR A 62 1.81 -11.77 -17.49
C THR A 62 2.27 -11.37 -18.89
N LYS A 63 1.31 -11.02 -19.75
CA LYS A 63 1.65 -10.49 -21.08
C LYS A 63 2.55 -9.26 -20.94
N LYS A 64 3.58 -9.16 -21.78
CA LYS A 64 4.61 -8.12 -21.68
C LYS A 64 4.04 -6.70 -21.68
N ASP A 65 2.99 -6.46 -22.46
CA ASP A 65 2.27 -5.18 -22.56
C ASP A 65 1.48 -4.81 -21.29
N ARG A 66 1.27 -5.78 -20.38
CA ARG A 66 0.56 -5.60 -19.11
C ARG A 66 1.46 -5.55 -17.89
N VAL A 67 2.72 -5.94 -17.99
CA VAL A 67 3.69 -5.81 -16.90
C VAL A 67 3.77 -4.36 -16.36
N PRO A 68 3.72 -3.30 -17.19
CA PRO A 68 3.64 -1.93 -16.71
C PRO A 68 2.39 -1.62 -15.89
N TRP A 69 1.34 -2.45 -15.96
CA TRP A 69 0.10 -2.30 -15.19
C TRP A 69 0.17 -2.88 -13.78
N LEU A 70 1.22 -3.63 -13.47
CA LEU A 70 1.33 -4.37 -12.22
C LEU A 70 1.59 -3.46 -11.02
N TYR A 71 0.62 -3.40 -10.11
CA TYR A 71 0.70 -2.74 -8.79
C TYR A 71 1.24 -1.30 -8.89
N ARG A 72 0.62 -0.47 -9.72
CA ARG A 72 1.10 0.89 -10.07
C ARG A 72 0.91 1.94 -8.96
N MET A 73 1.56 1.71 -7.83
CA MET A 73 1.40 2.54 -6.63
C MET A 73 1.76 4.00 -6.87
N ARG A 74 2.85 4.28 -7.58
CA ARG A 74 3.31 5.65 -7.86
C ARG A 74 2.31 6.38 -8.75
N SER A 75 1.91 5.76 -9.86
CA SER A 75 0.91 6.34 -10.77
C SER A 75 -0.41 6.62 -10.07
N LEU A 76 -0.86 5.73 -9.17
CA LEU A 76 -2.07 5.94 -8.37
C LEU A 76 -1.92 7.18 -7.46
N ILE A 77 -0.81 7.28 -6.73
CA ILE A 77 -0.52 8.41 -5.84
C ILE A 77 -0.43 9.73 -6.63
N GLU A 78 0.29 9.75 -7.75
CA GLU A 78 0.46 10.93 -8.60
C GLU A 78 -0.86 11.36 -9.26
N ALA A 79 -1.78 10.42 -9.52
CA ALA A 79 -3.14 10.72 -9.97
C ALA A 79 -4.08 11.24 -8.87
N GLY A 80 -3.58 11.45 -7.65
CA GLY A 80 -4.36 11.94 -6.51
C GLY A 80 -5.29 10.90 -5.89
N ILE A 81 -5.09 9.61 -6.19
CA ILE A 81 -5.88 8.52 -5.62
C ILE A 81 -5.30 8.17 -4.24
N PRO A 82 -6.11 8.15 -3.17
CA PRO A 82 -5.64 7.65 -1.88
C PRO A 82 -5.25 6.17 -1.99
N VAL A 83 -4.02 5.84 -1.61
CA VAL A 83 -3.52 4.45 -1.63
C VAL A 83 -3.19 3.98 -0.21
N ALA A 84 -3.67 2.79 0.13
CA ALA A 84 -3.31 2.05 1.33
C ALA A 84 -2.73 0.67 0.97
N ALA A 85 -1.94 0.08 1.87
CA ALA A 85 -1.35 -1.24 1.70
C ALA A 85 -1.98 -2.27 2.64
N GLY A 86 -2.15 -3.50 2.16
CA GLY A 86 -2.47 -4.66 2.98
C GLY A 86 -1.63 -5.88 2.60
N SER A 87 -1.54 -6.87 3.49
CA SER A 87 -0.88 -8.15 3.19
C SER A 87 -1.77 -9.11 2.41
N ASP A 88 -3.09 -8.99 2.53
CA ASP A 88 -4.03 -10.04 2.12
C ASP A 88 -3.84 -11.35 2.91
N ALA A 89 -3.43 -11.25 4.18
CA ALA A 89 -3.32 -12.42 5.05
C ALA A 89 -4.69 -13.15 5.18
N PRO A 90 -4.69 -14.50 5.18
CA PRO A 90 -3.53 -15.39 5.26
C PRO A 90 -2.94 -15.82 3.90
N VAL A 91 -3.34 -15.20 2.77
CA VAL A 91 -2.75 -15.50 1.45
C VAL A 91 -1.24 -15.18 1.45
N THR A 92 -0.85 -14.11 2.15
CA THR A 92 0.55 -13.81 2.47
C THR A 92 0.77 -13.61 3.97
N ASP A 93 2.03 -13.53 4.37
CA ASP A 93 2.40 -13.22 5.75
C ASP A 93 1.90 -11.82 6.16
N PRO A 94 1.26 -11.64 7.34
CA PRO A 94 0.82 -10.34 7.81
C PRO A 94 1.96 -9.36 8.12
N ASN A 95 3.22 -9.81 8.18
CA ASN A 95 4.38 -8.96 8.39
C ASN A 95 4.51 -7.90 7.27
N PRO A 96 4.38 -6.60 7.61
CA PRO A 96 4.39 -5.53 6.61
C PRO A 96 5.75 -5.30 5.96
N MET A 97 6.86 -5.85 6.50
CA MET A 97 8.20 -5.61 5.98
C MET A 97 8.37 -6.06 4.54
N THR A 98 7.76 -7.18 4.13
CA THR A 98 7.76 -7.62 2.73
C THR A 98 7.02 -6.63 1.83
N GLY A 99 5.91 -6.07 2.30
CA GLY A 99 5.16 -5.04 1.58
C GLY A 99 5.94 -3.74 1.43
N ILE A 100 6.55 -3.26 2.52
CA ILE A 100 7.39 -2.06 2.53
C ILE A 100 8.59 -2.24 1.60
N TYR A 101 9.32 -3.37 1.72
CA TYR A 101 10.44 -3.70 0.84
C TYR A 101 10.00 -3.70 -0.63
N SER A 102 8.90 -4.37 -0.95
CA SER A 102 8.39 -4.48 -2.33
C SER A 102 7.99 -3.13 -2.92
N ALA A 103 7.39 -2.26 -2.11
CA ALA A 103 7.00 -0.91 -2.53
C ALA A 103 8.22 -0.03 -2.86
N VAL A 104 9.30 -0.17 -2.11
CA VAL A 104 10.55 0.59 -2.28
C VAL A 104 11.39 0.04 -3.43
N THR A 105 11.59 -1.28 -3.48
CA THR A 105 12.58 -1.89 -4.39
C THR A 105 11.98 -2.39 -5.69
N ARG A 106 10.69 -2.76 -5.70
CA ARG A 106 10.02 -3.41 -6.83
C ARG A 106 10.74 -4.70 -7.27
N ARG A 107 11.35 -5.44 -6.35
CA ARG A 107 12.07 -6.70 -6.60
C ARG A 107 11.28 -7.93 -6.16
N SER A 108 11.33 -8.98 -6.97
CA SER A 108 10.82 -10.31 -6.62
C SER A 108 11.74 -11.05 -5.64
N GLN A 109 11.27 -12.17 -5.11
CA GLN A 109 12.07 -13.07 -4.27
C GLN A 109 13.27 -13.64 -5.03
N GLY A 110 13.14 -13.90 -6.33
CA GLY A 110 14.26 -14.25 -7.22
C GLY A 110 15.22 -13.10 -7.54
N GLY A 111 14.97 -11.88 -7.04
CA GLY A 111 15.80 -10.70 -7.28
C GLY A 111 15.51 -9.98 -8.59
N ASN A 112 14.47 -10.37 -9.33
CA ASN A 112 14.10 -9.76 -10.59
C ASN A 112 13.35 -8.44 -10.38
N GLU A 113 13.62 -7.46 -11.23
CA GLU A 113 12.94 -6.17 -11.19
C GLU A 113 11.57 -6.24 -11.89
N VAL A 114 10.53 -5.74 -11.22
CA VAL A 114 9.16 -5.75 -11.72
C VAL A 114 8.64 -4.32 -11.79
N ASN A 115 8.58 -3.72 -12.99
CA ASN A 115 7.99 -2.39 -13.22
C ASN A 115 8.51 -1.32 -12.21
N THR A 116 9.80 -1.03 -12.31
CA THR A 116 10.60 -0.20 -11.38
C THR A 116 10.28 1.29 -11.43
N GLU A 117 9.63 1.77 -12.49
CA GLU A 117 9.13 3.14 -12.57
C GLU A 117 8.07 3.44 -11.49
N GLU A 118 7.42 2.40 -10.98
CA GLU A 118 6.41 2.46 -9.91
C GLU A 118 6.99 2.32 -8.49
N ARG A 119 8.32 2.44 -8.32
CA ARG A 119 8.98 2.51 -7.00
C ARG A 119 8.46 3.71 -6.20
N LEU A 120 8.31 3.50 -4.90
CA LEU A 120 8.01 4.55 -3.94
C LEU A 120 9.23 4.90 -3.10
N GLY A 121 9.29 6.14 -2.62
CA GLY A 121 10.17 6.49 -1.51
C GLY A 121 9.72 5.81 -0.21
N LEU A 122 10.63 5.59 0.73
CA LEU A 122 10.34 4.93 2.01
C LEU A 122 9.20 5.63 2.77
N GLU A 123 9.17 6.96 2.81
CA GLU A 123 8.10 7.71 3.47
C GLU A 123 6.73 7.41 2.85
N GLN A 124 6.64 7.33 1.51
CA GLN A 124 5.40 6.99 0.81
C GLN A 124 4.98 5.55 1.09
N ALA A 125 5.94 4.62 1.15
CA ALA A 125 5.68 3.23 1.52
C ALA A 125 5.16 3.11 2.97
N LEU A 126 5.76 3.80 3.93
CA LEU A 126 5.27 3.82 5.33
C LEU A 126 3.90 4.51 5.45
N THR A 127 3.70 5.60 4.71
CA THR A 127 2.42 6.33 4.63
C THR A 127 1.29 5.41 4.21
N MET A 128 1.45 4.64 3.13
CA MET A 128 0.38 3.76 2.66
C MET A 128 0.10 2.59 3.61
N HIS A 129 1.09 2.09 4.36
CA HIS A 129 0.89 1.02 5.36
C HIS A 129 0.25 1.52 6.66
N SER A 130 0.28 2.82 6.94
CA SER A 130 -0.32 3.44 8.14
C SER A 130 -1.62 4.19 7.85
N ARG A 131 -2.09 4.19 6.59
CA ARG A 131 -3.27 4.94 6.17
C ARG A 131 -4.59 4.22 6.52
N PRO A 132 -5.55 4.90 7.18
CA PRO A 132 -6.91 4.42 7.34
C PRO A 132 -7.61 4.25 5.98
N VAL A 133 -8.37 3.16 5.86
CA VAL A 133 -9.10 2.79 4.63
C VAL A 133 -10.55 3.25 4.61
N ASP A 134 -11.01 3.97 5.63
CA ASP A 134 -12.42 4.29 5.91
C ASP A 134 -13.00 5.47 5.10
N GLY A 135 -12.26 5.98 4.11
CA GLY A 135 -12.69 7.10 3.26
C GLY A 135 -12.74 8.47 3.97
N LYS A 136 -12.41 8.54 5.27
CA LYS A 136 -12.29 9.80 6.03
C LYS A 136 -10.85 10.30 6.08
N GLY A 137 -9.88 9.42 5.80
CA GLY A 137 -8.45 9.73 5.75
C GLY A 137 -8.00 10.45 4.48
N ARG A 138 -8.52 11.67 4.25
CA ARG A 138 -7.88 12.64 3.33
C ARG A 138 -6.66 13.33 3.95
N GLU A 139 -6.41 13.09 5.23
CA GLU A 139 -5.26 13.68 5.90
C GLU A 139 -3.96 13.05 5.38
N ASN A 140 -2.99 13.91 5.10
CA ASN A 140 -1.63 13.54 4.75
C ASN A 140 -1.00 12.80 5.91
N LEU A 141 -1.12 11.47 5.89
CA LEU A 141 -0.40 10.62 6.82
C LEU A 141 1.02 10.46 6.33
N ARG A 142 1.80 11.55 6.37
CA ARG A 142 3.24 11.38 6.60
C ARG A 142 3.41 10.48 7.82
N ALA A 143 4.56 9.83 7.97
CA ALA A 143 4.92 9.20 9.25
C ALA A 143 4.59 10.20 10.36
N ARG A 144 3.53 9.90 11.15
CA ARG A 144 2.77 10.94 11.85
C ARG A 144 3.70 11.65 12.80
N GLN A 145 3.86 12.96 12.63
CA GLN A 145 4.43 13.78 13.68
C GLN A 145 3.41 13.88 14.81
N VAL A 146 3.88 13.78 16.05
CA VAL A 146 3.06 14.03 17.24
C VAL A 146 2.63 15.49 17.18
N ASP A 147 1.36 15.74 16.88
CA ASP A 147 0.76 17.07 16.82
C ASP A 147 -0.24 17.27 17.97
N ASP A 148 -0.88 18.43 17.99
CA ASP A 148 -1.85 18.85 19.01
C ASP A 148 -3.22 18.16 18.87
N LYS A 149 -3.39 17.23 17.92
CA LYS A 149 -4.68 16.58 17.63
C LYS A 149 -5.03 15.41 18.56
N PHE A 150 -4.25 15.16 19.63
CA PHE A 150 -4.51 14.12 20.65
C PHE A 150 -4.91 12.76 20.03
N ILE A 151 -4.14 12.30 19.04
CA ILE A 151 -4.36 11.00 18.43
C ILE A 151 -3.96 9.87 19.39
N PRO A 152 -4.56 8.67 19.28
CA PRO A 152 -4.12 7.51 20.04
C PRO A 152 -2.61 7.27 19.84
N ALA A 153 -1.89 7.01 20.93
CA ALA A 153 -0.47 6.67 20.91
C ALA A 153 -0.28 5.21 20.47
N ASP A 154 -0.65 4.93 19.21
CA ASP A 154 -0.44 3.66 18.53
C ASP A 154 0.91 3.73 17.79
N LEU A 155 1.92 3.06 18.32
CA LEU A 155 3.31 3.15 17.88
C LEU A 155 3.92 1.76 17.74
N VAL A 156 4.87 1.63 16.81
CA VAL A 156 5.68 0.43 16.64
C VAL A 156 7.14 0.85 16.71
N LEU A 157 7.88 0.29 17.67
CA LEU A 157 9.33 0.44 17.75
C LEU A 157 9.99 -0.69 16.96
N MET A 158 10.84 -0.31 16.01
CA MET A 158 11.63 -1.24 15.21
C MET A 158 13.00 -1.45 15.86
N ASP A 159 13.58 -2.63 15.67
CA ASP A 159 14.92 -2.96 16.18
C ASP A 159 16.07 -2.26 15.43
N ARG A 160 15.77 -1.58 14.32
CA ARG A 160 16.73 -0.83 13.49
C ARG A 160 16.05 0.28 12.68
N PRO A 161 16.80 1.30 12.25
CA PRO A 161 16.29 2.30 11.31
C PRO A 161 16.10 1.72 9.90
N LEU A 162 14.98 2.07 9.25
CA LEU A 162 14.66 1.65 7.88
C LEU A 162 15.29 2.55 6.80
N ASN A 163 15.72 3.76 7.16
CA ASN A 163 16.19 4.81 6.25
C ASN A 163 17.71 4.95 6.17
N GLU A 164 18.46 4.24 7.01
CA GLU A 164 19.92 4.36 7.11
C GLU A 164 20.67 3.16 6.49
N ASN A 165 19.95 2.11 6.11
CA ASN A 165 20.52 0.84 5.65
C ASN A 165 20.12 0.53 4.21
N GLU A 166 20.80 -0.45 3.62
CA GLU A 166 20.40 -1.03 2.33
C GLU A 166 18.95 -1.54 2.38
N PRO A 167 18.15 -1.41 1.30
CA PRO A 167 16.75 -1.82 1.30
C PRO A 167 16.52 -3.26 1.75
N GLU A 168 17.44 -4.18 1.49
CA GLU A 168 17.39 -5.58 1.92
C GLU A 168 17.30 -5.74 3.45
N GLU A 169 17.77 -4.78 4.23
CA GLU A 169 17.65 -4.79 5.70
C GLU A 169 16.21 -4.58 6.18
N ILE A 170 15.33 -4.00 5.33
CA ILE A 170 13.89 -3.88 5.63
C ILE A 170 13.30 -5.27 5.91
N LEU A 171 13.65 -6.28 5.11
CA LEU A 171 13.13 -7.65 5.26
C LEU A 171 13.57 -8.32 6.58
N LYS A 172 14.66 -7.86 7.17
CA LYS A 172 15.22 -8.42 8.41
C LYS A 172 14.77 -7.65 9.66
N THR A 173 14.08 -6.53 9.47
CA THR A 173 13.63 -5.66 10.56
C THR A 173 12.58 -6.36 11.40
N LYS A 174 12.71 -6.24 12.72
CA LYS A 174 11.77 -6.82 13.67
C LYS A 174 11.09 -5.72 14.48
N VAL A 175 9.88 -6.02 14.95
CA VAL A 175 9.20 -5.21 15.95
C VAL A 175 9.81 -5.52 17.31
N ALA A 176 10.42 -4.51 17.93
CA ALA A 176 10.93 -4.58 19.30
C ALA A 176 9.82 -4.34 20.32
N MET A 177 8.88 -3.43 20.01
CA MET A 177 7.76 -3.09 20.89
C MET A 177 6.55 -2.62 20.09
N THR A 178 5.34 -2.95 20.54
CA THR A 178 4.09 -2.36 20.06
C THR A 178 3.38 -1.65 21.20
N ILE A 179 3.03 -0.40 20.98
CA ILE A 179 2.28 0.44 21.92
C ILE A 179 0.92 0.71 21.29
N ARG A 180 -0.16 0.52 22.06
CA ARG A 180 -1.53 0.79 21.63
C ARG A 180 -2.20 1.69 22.66
N GLY A 181 -2.66 2.87 22.24
CA GLY A 181 -3.26 3.84 23.14
C GLY A 181 -2.36 4.27 24.31
N GLY A 182 -1.03 4.18 24.15
CA GLY A 182 -0.07 4.45 25.20
C GLY A 182 0.29 3.26 26.09
N GLU A 183 -0.34 2.10 25.91
CA GLU A 183 -0.02 0.87 26.64
C GLU A 183 0.86 -0.05 25.81
N VAL A 184 1.92 -0.60 26.41
CA VAL A 184 2.75 -1.63 25.77
C VAL A 184 1.95 -2.93 25.70
N VAL A 185 1.63 -3.38 24.48
CA VAL A 185 0.87 -4.63 24.24
C VAL A 185 1.76 -5.78 23.75
N TYR A 186 3.00 -5.48 23.37
CA TYR A 186 4.00 -6.44 22.94
C TYR A 186 5.42 -5.89 23.16
N GLU A 187 6.33 -6.75 23.61
CA GLU A 187 7.77 -6.51 23.74
C GLU A 187 8.51 -7.84 23.47
N ALA A 188 9.62 -7.78 22.73
CA ALA A 188 10.34 -8.95 22.19
C ALA A 188 11.43 -9.52 23.12
#